data_AF-A0A949KLI9-F1
#
_entry.id   AF-A0A949KLI9-F1
#
_cell.length_a   1.000
_cell.length_b   1.000
_cell.length_c   1.000
_cell.angle_alpha   90.00
_cell.angle_beta   90.00
_cell.angle_gamma   90.00
#
_symmetry.space_group_name_H-M   'P 1'
#
loop_
_entity.id
_entity.type
_entity.pdbx_description
1 polymer ?
#
loop_
_entity_poly.entity_id
_entity_poly.type
_entity_poly.pdbx_seq_one_letter_code
_entity_poly.pdbx_strand_id
1 'polypeptide(L)'
;MSFYVEWVMSSPMLSAFIQFGVLGTLGEVASHVLVNRRWELPCAKGQLAIKILAWGVLGLVVKFGFTGIKDFTHAVQEAGYLPSFITTGLGHAFAVSLAANFFFGPQMMFFHRLEDNLIMRQWSFKGMGLALKSLLWFWIPAHTLTFALPPAYQIGLAALWGVVLGFILGFAKSKAATQEMGLAPAVS
;
A
#
# COMPACT_ATOMS: atom_id res chain seq x y z
N MET A 1 1.97 1.08 24.77
CA MET A 1 2.79 0.35 23.78
C MET A 1 2.64 -1.17 23.91
N SER A 2 2.59 -1.74 25.12
CA SER A 2 2.36 -3.19 25.35
C SER A 2 1.07 -3.72 24.72
N PHE A 3 -0.07 -3.04 24.93
CA PHE A 3 -1.37 -3.50 24.42
C PHE A 3 -1.40 -3.69 22.89
N TYR A 4 -0.86 -2.73 22.12
CA TYR A 4 -0.84 -2.84 20.66
C TYR A 4 -0.01 -4.04 20.20
N VAL A 5 1.19 -4.19 20.75
CA VAL A 5 2.08 -5.31 20.41
C VAL A 5 1.41 -6.63 20.79
N GLU A 6 0.84 -6.72 21.98
CA GLU A 6 0.13 -7.90 22.46
C GLU A 6 -1.03 -8.28 21.53
N TRP A 7 -1.89 -7.31 21.17
CA TRP A 7 -3.01 -7.53 20.27
C TRP A 7 -2.59 -7.98 18.86
N VAL A 8 -1.59 -7.31 18.27
CA VAL A 8 -1.12 -7.67 16.92
C VAL A 8 -0.48 -9.05 16.91
N MET A 9 0.23 -9.40 17.98
CA MET A 9 0.90 -10.71 18.08
C MET A 9 -0.07 -11.83 18.47
N SER A 10 -1.10 -11.56 19.28
CA SER A 10 -2.12 -12.55 19.66
C SER A 10 -3.15 -12.79 18.55
N SER A 11 -3.36 -11.81 17.66
CA SER A 11 -4.32 -11.91 16.57
C SER A 11 -3.78 -11.28 15.28
N PRO A 12 -2.75 -11.87 14.64
CA PRO A 12 -2.06 -11.26 13.51
C PRO A 12 -2.93 -11.05 12.26
N MET A 13 -3.86 -11.98 11.99
CA MET A 13 -4.79 -11.85 10.86
C MET A 13 -5.84 -10.78 11.11
N LEU A 14 -6.52 -10.85 12.26
CA LEU A 14 -7.56 -9.89 12.60
C LEU A 14 -6.99 -8.46 12.70
N SER A 15 -5.81 -8.29 13.30
CA SER A 15 -5.17 -6.99 13.37
C SER A 15 -4.76 -6.45 11.99
N ALA A 16 -4.31 -7.31 11.07
CA ALA A 16 -4.06 -6.89 9.69
C ALA A 16 -5.34 -6.45 8.98
N PHE A 17 -6.42 -7.20 9.13
CA PHE A 17 -7.72 -6.86 8.56
C PHE A 17 -8.21 -5.50 9.07
N ILE A 18 -8.22 -5.29 10.38
CA ILE A 18 -8.71 -4.05 10.99
C ILE A 18 -7.82 -2.87 10.59
N GLN A 19 -6.50 -3.01 10.67
CA GLN A 19 -5.59 -1.91 10.35
C GLN A 19 -5.68 -1.47 8.90
N PHE A 20 -5.71 -2.40 7.94
CA PHE A 20 -5.88 -2.06 6.53
C PHE A 20 -7.28 -1.53 6.23
N GLY A 21 -8.33 -2.12 6.81
CA GLY A 21 -9.70 -1.62 6.65
C GLY A 21 -9.85 -0.16 7.09
N VAL A 22 -9.25 0.20 8.23
CA VAL A 22 -9.28 1.58 8.74
C VAL A 22 -8.34 2.51 7.94
N LEU A 23 -7.05 2.19 7.87
CA LEU A 23 -6.05 3.08 7.28
C LEU A 23 -6.18 3.18 5.76
N GLY A 24 -6.50 2.08 5.07
CA GLY A 24 -6.76 2.08 3.63
C GLY A 24 -7.92 3.00 3.27
N THR A 25 -9.03 2.90 4.01
CA THR A 25 -10.19 3.79 3.85
C THR A 25 -9.84 5.25 4.14
N LEU A 26 -9.09 5.52 5.21
CA LEU A 26 -8.63 6.86 5.53
C LEU A 26 -7.75 7.45 4.42
N GLY A 27 -6.83 6.66 3.87
CA GLY A 27 -5.97 7.08 2.76
C GLY A 27 -6.77 7.42 1.51
N GLU A 28 -7.78 6.63 1.19
CA GLU A 28 -8.64 6.85 0.04
C GLU A 28 -9.51 8.12 0.19
N VAL A 29 -10.16 8.28 1.35
CA VAL A 29 -10.96 9.47 1.64
C VAL A 29 -10.08 10.73 1.66
N ALA A 30 -8.91 10.67 2.30
CA ALA A 30 -7.98 11.80 2.36
C ALA A 30 -7.49 12.19 0.95
N SER A 31 -7.14 11.21 0.11
CA SER A 31 -6.73 11.48 -1.28
C SER A 31 -7.86 12.13 -2.08
N HIS A 32 -9.10 11.65 -1.92
CA HIS A 32 -10.27 12.22 -2.59
C HIS A 32 -10.54 13.67 -2.16
N VAL A 33 -10.54 13.94 -0.85
CA VAL A 33 -10.75 15.28 -0.29
C VAL A 33 -9.66 16.24 -0.77
N LEU A 34 -8.41 15.78 -0.82
CA LEU A 34 -7.28 16.59 -1.24
C LEU A 34 -7.36 16.98 -2.73
N VAL A 35 -7.74 16.04 -3.60
CA VAL A 35 -7.85 16.29 -5.04
C VAL A 35 -9.02 17.21 -5.36
N ASN A 36 -10.18 16.97 -4.75
CA ASN A 36 -11.41 17.71 -5.06
C ASN A 36 -11.57 19.00 -4.24
N ARG A 37 -10.74 19.20 -3.22
CA ARG A 37 -10.80 20.34 -2.27
C ARG A 37 -12.16 20.47 -1.57
N ARG A 38 -12.88 19.35 -1.43
CA ARG A 38 -14.21 19.28 -0.80
C ARG A 38 -14.28 18.09 0.14
N TRP A 39 -15.03 18.25 1.22
CA TRP A 39 -15.28 17.20 2.21
C TRP A 39 -16.40 16.27 1.71
N GLU A 40 -16.08 15.51 0.67
CA GLU A 40 -16.99 14.57 0.02
C GLU A 40 -16.40 13.16 0.04
N LEU A 41 -17.28 12.16 0.17
CA LEU A 41 -16.89 10.76 0.12
C LEU A 41 -16.47 10.37 -1.31
N PRO A 42 -15.50 9.45 -1.47
CA PRO A 42 -15.06 9.00 -2.79
C PRO A 42 -16.12 8.22 -3.57
N CYS A 43 -17.14 7.70 -2.87
CA CYS A 43 -18.20 6.89 -3.46
C CYS A 43 -19.45 6.89 -2.56
N ALA A 44 -20.51 6.22 -3.01
CA ALA A 44 -21.73 6.05 -2.21
C ALA A 44 -21.44 5.29 -0.91
N LYS A 45 -22.18 5.59 0.18
CA LYS A 45 -21.95 4.98 1.51
C LYS A 45 -21.92 3.45 1.49
N GLY A 46 -22.80 2.81 0.69
CA GLY A 46 -22.82 1.36 0.53
C GLY A 46 -21.57 0.81 -0.15
N GLN A 47 -21.04 1.50 -1.17
CA GLN A 47 -19.78 1.13 -1.82
C GLN A 47 -18.60 1.33 -0.88
N LEU A 48 -18.59 2.40 -0.09
CA LEU A 48 -17.55 2.66 0.90
C LEU A 48 -17.50 1.55 1.97
N ALA A 49 -18.66 1.06 2.43
CA ALA A 49 -18.73 -0.07 3.36
C ALA A 49 -18.10 -1.35 2.78
N ILE A 50 -18.36 -1.64 1.50
CA ILE A 50 -17.74 -2.77 0.81
C ILE A 50 -16.23 -2.54 0.67
N LYS A 51 -15.79 -1.32 0.34
CA LYS A 51 -14.36 -0.96 0.27
C LYS A 51 -13.64 -1.14 1.60
N ILE A 52 -14.25 -0.80 2.73
CA ILE A 52 -13.65 -1.04 4.06
C ILE A 52 -13.35 -2.53 4.25
N LEU A 53 -14.31 -3.40 3.91
CA LEU A 53 -14.12 -4.85 4.00
C LEU A 53 -13.04 -5.33 3.02
N ALA A 54 -13.05 -4.79 1.82
CA ALA A 54 -12.13 -5.18 0.75
C ALA A 54 -10.68 -4.77 1.08
N TRP A 55 -10.46 -3.56 1.63
CA TRP A 55 -9.21 -3.15 2.27
C TRP A 55 -8.80 -4.10 3.40
N GLY A 56 -9.74 -4.51 4.25
CA GLY A 56 -9.45 -5.49 5.30
C GLY A 56 -8.97 -6.84 4.75
N VAL A 57 -9.64 -7.36 3.72
CA VAL A 57 -9.20 -8.58 3.01
C VAL A 57 -7.82 -8.38 2.40
N LEU A 58 -7.55 -7.22 1.80
CA LEU A 58 -6.23 -6.89 1.27
C LEU A 58 -5.15 -6.95 2.37
N GLY A 59 -5.47 -6.50 3.59
CA GLY A 59 -4.59 -6.64 4.75
C GLY A 59 -4.25 -8.09 5.11
N LEU A 60 -5.21 -9.01 5.01
CA LEU A 60 -4.96 -10.44 5.18
C LEU A 60 -3.98 -10.95 4.13
N VAL A 61 -4.24 -10.63 2.85
CA VAL A 61 -3.40 -11.06 1.73
C VAL A 61 -1.98 -10.51 1.88
N VAL A 62 -1.82 -9.24 2.27
CA VAL A 62 -0.51 -8.62 2.56
C VAL A 62 0.20 -9.33 3.71
N LYS A 63 -0.50 -9.66 4.80
CA LYS A 63 0.11 -10.38 5.93
C LYS A 63 0.59 -11.78 5.53
N PHE A 64 -0.18 -12.50 4.72
CA PHE A 64 0.26 -13.78 4.14
C PHE A 64 1.49 -13.59 3.24
N GLY A 65 1.43 -12.65 2.31
CA GLY A 65 2.54 -12.34 1.40
C GLY A 65 3.83 -11.95 2.14
N PHE A 66 3.73 -11.11 3.17
CA PHE A 66 4.88 -10.72 4.00
C PHE A 66 5.49 -11.89 4.75
N THR A 67 4.66 -12.82 5.23
CA THR A 67 5.15 -14.02 5.92
C THR A 67 5.89 -14.91 4.93
N GLY A 68 5.25 -15.24 3.80
CA GLY A 68 5.86 -16.10 2.78
C GLY A 68 7.12 -15.52 2.13
N ILE A 69 7.15 -14.21 1.85
CA ILE A 69 8.33 -13.58 1.22
C ILE A 69 9.54 -13.56 2.15
N LYS A 70 9.36 -13.39 3.45
CA LYS A 70 10.47 -13.46 4.40
C LYS A 70 11.11 -14.84 4.40
N ASP A 71 10.29 -15.89 4.46
CA ASP A 71 10.77 -17.27 4.45
C ASP A 71 11.43 -17.61 3.10
N PHE A 72 10.87 -17.11 1.99
CA PHE A 72 11.50 -17.21 0.68
C PHE A 72 12.88 -16.52 0.66
N THR A 73 12.99 -15.28 1.14
CA THR A 73 14.27 -14.55 1.18
C THR A 73 15.28 -15.26 2.06
N HIS A 74 14.85 -15.83 3.19
CA HIS A 74 15.70 -16.63 4.06
C HIS A 74 16.22 -17.89 3.33
N ALA A 75 15.36 -18.63 2.64
CA ALA A 75 15.78 -19.81 1.89
C ALA A 75 16.78 -19.47 0.77
N VAL A 76 16.56 -18.36 0.05
CA VAL A 76 17.50 -17.86 -0.98
C VAL A 76 18.85 -17.46 -0.37
N GLN A 77 18.83 -16.88 0.84
CA GLN A 77 20.03 -16.55 1.60
C GLN A 77 20.81 -17.80 2.02
N GLU A 78 20.13 -18.81 2.58
CA GLU A 78 20.74 -20.09 2.99
C GLU A 78 21.34 -20.86 1.81
N ALA A 79 20.72 -20.76 0.63
CA ALA A 79 21.25 -21.34 -0.61
C ALA A 79 22.51 -20.61 -1.15
N GLY A 80 22.92 -19.49 -0.54
CA GLY A 80 24.10 -18.72 -0.96
C GLY A 80 23.88 -17.84 -2.19
N TYR A 81 22.63 -17.59 -2.59
CA TYR A 81 22.32 -16.78 -3.78
C TYR A 81 22.30 -15.26 -3.50
N LEU A 82 22.28 -14.83 -2.24
CA LEU A 82 22.40 -13.42 -1.87
C LEU A 82 23.86 -13.04 -1.59
N PRO A 83 24.34 -11.89 -2.11
CA PRO A 83 25.62 -11.32 -1.71
C PRO A 83 25.70 -11.07 -0.18
N SER A 84 26.86 -11.33 0.42
CA SER A 84 27.05 -11.25 1.88
C SER A 84 26.74 -9.87 2.49
N PHE A 85 26.86 -8.78 1.73
CA PHE A 85 26.56 -7.43 2.21
C PHE A 85 25.05 -7.14 2.37
N ILE A 86 24.17 -7.98 1.82
CA ILE A 86 22.70 -7.83 1.94
C ILE A 86 22.03 -8.90 2.82
N THR A 87 22.79 -9.70 3.55
CA THR A 87 22.23 -10.80 4.36
C THR A 87 21.91 -10.41 5.80
N THR A 88 22.27 -9.19 6.23
CA THR A 88 22.07 -8.72 7.61
C THR A 88 21.50 -7.30 7.68
N GLY A 89 20.89 -6.97 8.82
CA GLY A 89 20.41 -5.62 9.14
C GLY A 89 19.53 -5.00 8.04
N LEU A 90 19.83 -3.75 7.67
CA LEU A 90 19.11 -3.04 6.61
C LEU A 90 19.29 -3.69 5.23
N GLY A 91 20.41 -4.35 4.97
CA GLY A 91 20.65 -5.07 3.72
C GLY A 91 19.66 -6.22 3.55
N HIS A 92 19.42 -6.98 4.62
CA HIS A 92 18.42 -8.05 4.61
C HIS A 92 17.00 -7.49 4.45
N ALA A 93 16.66 -6.41 5.17
CA ALA A 93 15.37 -5.75 5.01
C ALA A 93 15.13 -5.25 3.57
N PHE A 94 16.17 -4.75 2.91
CA PHE A 94 16.14 -4.39 1.49
C PHE A 94 15.94 -5.61 0.59
N ALA A 95 16.62 -6.72 0.85
CA ALA A 95 16.45 -7.97 0.09
C ALA A 95 15.00 -8.50 0.18
N VAL A 96 14.42 -8.52 1.38
CA VAL A 96 13.01 -8.89 1.60
C VAL A 96 12.08 -7.91 0.87
N SER A 97 12.36 -6.62 0.93
CA SER A 97 11.59 -5.58 0.23
C SER A 97 11.64 -5.74 -1.29
N LEU A 98 12.82 -6.00 -1.85
CA LEU A 98 13.01 -6.24 -3.27
C LEU A 98 12.23 -7.46 -3.73
N ALA A 99 12.34 -8.58 -2.99
CA ALA A 99 11.58 -9.80 -3.27
C ALA A 99 10.07 -9.57 -3.18
N ALA A 100 9.60 -8.87 -2.15
CA ALA A 100 8.18 -8.56 -1.95
C ALA A 100 7.63 -7.74 -3.12
N ASN A 101 8.35 -6.69 -3.54
CA ASN A 101 7.89 -5.79 -4.59
C ASN A 101 8.05 -6.37 -6.00
N PHE A 102 8.96 -7.31 -6.20
CA PHE A 102 9.17 -7.97 -7.49
C PHE A 102 8.18 -9.13 -7.72
N PHE A 103 8.04 -10.03 -6.74
CA PHE A 103 7.21 -11.24 -6.89
C PHE A 103 5.76 -11.02 -6.48
N PHE A 104 5.52 -10.31 -5.37
CA PHE A 104 4.18 -10.15 -4.80
C PHE A 104 3.53 -8.82 -5.19
N GLY A 105 4.33 -7.76 -5.32
CA GLY A 105 3.90 -6.40 -5.67
C GLY A 105 3.01 -6.31 -6.91
N PRO A 106 3.41 -6.85 -8.09
CA PRO A 106 2.61 -6.74 -9.30
C PRO A 106 1.25 -7.43 -9.13
N GLN A 107 1.25 -8.66 -8.61
CA GLN A 107 0.02 -9.41 -8.33
C GLN A 107 -0.91 -8.60 -7.43
N MET A 108 -0.39 -7.97 -6.38
CA MET A 108 -1.19 -7.14 -5.48
C MET A 108 -1.77 -5.90 -6.16
N MET A 109 -1.01 -5.22 -7.00
CA MET A 109 -1.51 -4.06 -7.75
C MET A 109 -2.67 -4.44 -8.68
N PHE A 110 -2.56 -5.59 -9.35
CA PHE A 110 -3.66 -6.12 -10.17
C PHE A 110 -4.87 -6.55 -9.33
N PHE A 111 -4.64 -7.26 -8.22
CA PHE A 111 -5.71 -7.72 -7.34
C PHE A 111 -6.52 -6.55 -6.77
N HIS A 112 -5.84 -5.55 -6.20
CA HIS A 112 -6.50 -4.35 -5.68
C HIS A 112 -7.26 -3.59 -6.79
N ARG A 113 -6.69 -3.50 -8.00
CA ARG A 113 -7.38 -2.88 -9.13
C ARG A 113 -8.63 -3.65 -9.55
N LEU A 114 -8.55 -4.97 -9.59
CA LEU A 114 -9.68 -5.84 -9.92
C LEU A 114 -10.81 -5.68 -8.89
N GLU A 115 -10.46 -5.72 -7.61
CA GLU A 115 -11.36 -5.49 -6.48
C GLU A 115 -12.07 -4.12 -6.60
N ASP A 116 -11.31 -3.03 -6.79
CA ASP A 116 -11.88 -1.69 -6.94
C ASP A 116 -12.84 -1.59 -8.13
N ASN A 117 -12.46 -2.19 -9.26
CA ASN A 117 -13.28 -2.26 -10.46
C ASN A 117 -14.62 -2.99 -10.22
N LEU A 118 -14.60 -4.11 -9.47
CA LEU A 118 -15.80 -4.85 -9.13
C LEU A 118 -16.74 -4.06 -8.21
N ILE A 119 -16.19 -3.39 -7.19
CA ILE A 119 -16.98 -2.59 -6.23
C ILE A 119 -17.59 -1.36 -6.91
N MET A 120 -16.78 -0.69 -7.73
CA MET A 120 -17.19 0.52 -8.44
C MET A 120 -17.97 0.23 -9.73
N ARG A 121 -18.08 -1.04 -10.12
CA ARG A 121 -18.72 -1.50 -11.37
C ARG A 121 -18.17 -0.80 -12.61
N GLN A 122 -16.85 -0.59 -12.63
CA GLN A 122 -16.12 0.02 -13.74
C GLN A 122 -14.96 -0.89 -14.14
N TRP A 123 -14.80 -1.19 -15.42
CA TRP A 123 -13.69 -2.03 -15.89
C TRP A 123 -12.58 -1.17 -16.50
N SER A 124 -11.86 -0.45 -15.65
CA SER A 124 -10.80 0.48 -16.07
C SER A 124 -9.45 0.15 -15.43
N PHE A 125 -8.42 -0.01 -16.25
CA PHE A 125 -7.03 -0.20 -15.80
C PHE A 125 -6.19 1.08 -15.92
N LYS A 126 -6.84 2.24 -16.10
CA LYS A 126 -6.16 3.54 -16.18
C LYS A 126 -5.34 3.79 -14.92
N GLY A 127 -4.05 4.11 -15.09
CA GLY A 127 -3.12 4.37 -13.98
C GLY A 127 -2.35 3.15 -13.49
N MET A 128 -2.58 1.95 -14.04
CA MET A 128 -1.80 0.75 -13.69
C MET A 128 -0.30 0.91 -13.95
N GLY A 129 0.09 1.60 -15.04
CA GLY A 129 1.50 1.88 -15.30
C GLY A 129 2.16 2.70 -14.18
N LEU A 130 1.44 3.65 -13.57
CA LEU A 130 1.94 4.41 -12.43
C LEU A 130 1.97 3.57 -11.16
N ALA A 131 0.95 2.73 -10.94
CA ALA A 131 0.89 1.80 -9.81
C ALA A 131 2.07 0.82 -9.83
N LEU A 132 2.37 0.21 -10.99
CA LEU A 132 3.53 -0.68 -11.13
C LEU A 132 4.86 0.07 -10.97
N LYS A 133 4.99 1.28 -11.50
CA LYS A 133 6.18 2.12 -11.26
C LYS A 133 6.36 2.43 -9.78
N SER A 134 5.28 2.64 -9.03
CA SER A 134 5.34 2.89 -7.59
C SER A 134 5.98 1.75 -6.81
N LEU A 135 5.90 0.51 -7.32
CA LEU A 135 6.60 -0.63 -6.69
C LEU A 135 8.09 -0.36 -6.58
N LEU A 136 8.68 0.20 -7.64
CA LEU A 136 10.10 0.52 -7.69
C LEU A 136 10.47 1.74 -6.86
N TRP A 137 9.84 2.89 -7.11
CA TRP A 137 10.30 4.17 -6.55
C TRP A 137 9.74 4.47 -5.15
N PHE A 138 8.62 3.87 -4.76
CA PHE A 138 7.98 4.13 -3.47
C PHE A 138 8.01 2.91 -2.56
N TRP A 139 7.49 1.77 -3.04
CA TRP A 139 7.27 0.61 -2.17
C TRP A 139 8.55 -0.15 -1.81
N ILE A 140 9.58 -0.20 -2.68
CA ILE A 140 10.87 -0.79 -2.29
C ILE A 140 11.50 -0.01 -1.12
N PRO A 141 11.65 1.33 -1.18
CA PRO A 141 12.14 2.10 -0.03
C PRO A 141 11.24 1.96 1.20
N ALA A 142 9.93 2.12 1.04
CA ALA A 142 8.96 2.07 2.14
C ALA A 142 8.97 0.70 2.84
N HIS A 143 8.92 -0.40 2.09
CA HIS A 143 8.97 -1.74 2.65
C HIS A 143 10.34 -2.11 3.21
N THR A 144 11.44 -1.51 2.74
CA THR A 144 12.76 -1.71 3.37
C THR A 144 12.72 -1.18 4.81
N LEU A 145 12.16 0.01 5.03
CA LEU A 145 11.94 0.55 6.37
C LEU A 145 10.97 -0.32 7.17
N THR A 146 9.91 -0.81 6.54
CA THR A 146 8.97 -1.73 7.18
C THR A 146 9.63 -3.01 7.67
N PHE A 147 10.44 -3.67 6.84
CA PHE A 147 11.07 -4.94 7.20
C PHE A 147 12.25 -4.77 8.16
N ALA A 148 12.80 -3.56 8.30
CA ALA A 148 13.77 -3.23 9.33
C ALA A 148 13.15 -3.14 10.73
N LEU A 149 11.83 -2.96 10.86
CA LEU A 149 11.16 -2.87 12.15
C LEU A 149 10.84 -4.24 12.78
N PRO A 150 10.64 -4.30 14.11
CA PRO A 150 10.15 -5.50 14.77
C PRO A 150 8.82 -6.00 14.17
N PRO A 151 8.56 -7.32 14.12
CA PRO A 151 7.40 -7.90 13.44
C PRO A 151 6.03 -7.30 13.80
N ALA A 152 5.84 -6.88 15.05
CA ALA A 152 4.60 -6.29 15.55
C ALA A 152 4.22 -4.95 14.87
N TYR A 153 5.21 -4.22 14.32
CA TYR A 153 4.97 -2.89 13.72
C TYR A 153 4.86 -2.92 12.20
N GLN A 154 5.26 -4.01 11.55
CA GLN A 154 5.43 -4.06 10.10
C GLN A 154 4.10 -3.89 9.35
N ILE A 155 3.04 -4.54 9.82
CA ILE A 155 1.71 -4.47 9.17
C ILE A 155 1.08 -3.09 9.35
N GLY A 156 1.14 -2.53 10.57
CA GLY A 156 0.63 -1.19 10.82
C GLY A 156 1.35 -0.14 9.99
N LEU A 157 2.69 -0.23 9.87
CA LEU A 157 3.46 0.67 9.02
C LEU A 157 3.16 0.46 7.52
N ALA A 158 3.00 -0.78 7.06
CA ALA A 158 2.60 -1.06 5.68
C ALA A 158 1.25 -0.43 5.31
N ALA A 159 0.26 -0.53 6.21
CA ALA A 159 -1.03 0.12 6.05
C ALA A 159 -0.89 1.66 6.04
N LEU A 160 -0.01 2.22 6.88
CA LEU A 160 0.26 3.66 6.91
C LEU A 160 0.92 4.16 5.61
N TRP A 161 1.80 3.37 4.97
CA TRP A 161 2.38 3.75 3.68
C TRP A 161 1.32 3.93 2.58
N GLY A 162 0.22 3.18 2.64
CA GLY A 162 -0.93 3.38 1.74
C GLY A 162 -1.55 4.78 1.88
N VAL A 163 -1.70 5.27 3.11
CA VAL A 163 -2.17 6.63 3.39
C VAL A 163 -1.20 7.67 2.84
N VAL A 164 0.10 7.51 3.13
CA VAL A 164 1.16 8.41 2.65
C VAL A 164 1.18 8.49 1.13
N LEU A 165 1.09 7.34 0.44
CA LEU A 165 1.03 7.31 -1.02
C LEU A 165 -0.24 8.01 -1.55
N GLY A 166 -1.39 7.79 -0.90
CA GLY A 166 -2.64 8.47 -1.21
C GLY A 166 -2.52 9.99 -1.16
N PHE A 167 -1.81 10.52 -0.17
CA PHE A 167 -1.50 11.96 -0.08
C PHE A 167 -0.57 12.41 -1.20
N ILE A 168 0.55 11.72 -1.43
CA ILE A 168 1.54 12.09 -2.46
C ILE A 168 0.88 12.19 -3.84
N LEU A 169 0.09 11.18 -4.22
CA LEU A 169 -0.61 11.15 -5.50
C LEU A 169 -1.73 12.20 -5.57
N GLY A 170 -2.43 12.41 -4.46
CA GLY A 170 -3.47 13.45 -4.36
C GLY A 170 -2.91 14.86 -4.57
N PHE A 171 -1.75 15.18 -3.98
CA PHE A 171 -1.07 16.46 -4.17
C PHE A 171 -0.58 16.65 -5.60
N ALA A 172 0.03 15.62 -6.20
CA ALA A 172 0.52 15.67 -7.58
C ALA A 172 -0.62 15.96 -8.57
N LYS A 173 -1.77 15.29 -8.39
CA LYS A 173 -2.95 15.51 -9.23
C LYS A 173 -3.59 16.87 -9.00
N SER A 174 -3.66 17.34 -7.75
CA SER A 174 -4.18 18.69 -7.45
C SER A 174 -3.32 19.79 -8.09
N LYS A 175 -1.99 19.68 -8.06
CA LYS A 175 -1.11 20.67 -8.72
C LYS A 175 -1.29 20.70 -10.25
N ALA A 176 -1.37 19.52 -10.88
CA ALA A 176 -1.58 19.43 -12.32
C ALA A 176 -2.90 20.11 -12.74
N ALA A 177 -3.98 19.87 -12.00
CA ALA A 177 -5.27 20.52 -12.25
C ALA A 177 -5.20 22.06 -12.12
N THR A 178 -4.50 22.57 -11.09
CA THR A 178 -4.32 24.03 -10.93
C THR A 178 -3.48 24.64 -12.06
N GLN A 179 -2.45 23.93 -12.54
CA GLN A 179 -1.59 24.39 -13.62
C GLN A 179 -2.32 24.42 -14.98
N GLU A 180 -3.15 23.42 -15.29
CA GLU A 180 -4.01 23.43 -16.49
C GLU A 180 -5.01 24.59 -16.46
N MET A 181 -5.61 24.88 -15.30
CA MET A 181 -6.54 26.01 -15.14
C MET A 181 -5.83 27.37 -15.25
N GLY A 182 -4.58 27.49 -14.80
CA GLY A 182 -3.78 28.71 -14.88
C GLY A 182 -3.15 28.98 -16.26
N LEU A 183 -3.12 27.98 -17.15
CA LEU A 183 -2.63 28.07 -18.54
C LEU A 183 -3.75 28.17 -19.57
N ALA A 184 -5.02 28.03 -19.16
CA ALA A 184 -6.14 28.32 -20.04
C ALA A 184 -6.12 29.82 -20.39
N PRO A 185 -5.98 30.22 -21.68
CA PRO A 185 -6.09 31.62 -22.04
C PRO A 185 -7.45 32.11 -21.56
N ALA A 186 -7.47 33.24 -20.85
CA ALA A 186 -8.70 33.93 -20.54
C ALA A 186 -9.40 34.20 -21.88
N VAL A 187 -10.47 33.46 -22.15
CA VAL A 187 -11.31 33.67 -23.32
C VAL A 187 -11.97 35.04 -23.08
N SER A 188 -11.38 36.06 -23.73
CA SER A 188 -11.92 37.42 -23.86
C SER A 188 -13.12 37.43 -24.77
#